data_AF-M6RZ87-F1
#
_entry.id   AF-M6RZ87-F1
#
_cell.length_a   1.000
_cell.length_b   1.000
_cell.length_c   1.000
_cell.angle_alpha   90.00
_cell.angle_beta   90.00
_cell.angle_gamma   90.00
#
_symmetry.space_group_name_H-M   'P 1'
#
loop_
_entity.id
_entity.type
_entity.pdbx_description
1 polymer ?
#
loop_
_entity_poly.entity_id
_entity_poly.type
_entity_poly.pdbx_seq_one_letter_code
_entity_poly.pdbx_strand_id
1 'polypeptide(L)'
;MSKIKFTDPNVAEVFKNYPNEAREKLLELRKLIFNTANSIEGVGTLEETLKWGQPSYLTSETKSGSTIRIDKVPSKEDKYALYFHCQTNLISTFKELFPKKFEFEGNRSIHLNVKDPIPNKELKVCISLALTYHLNKKRKR
;
A
#
# COMPACT_ATOMS: atom_id res chain seq x y z
N MET A 1 10.57 21.42 -7.59
CA MET A 1 9.55 20.56 -6.95
C MET A 1 8.78 19.85 -8.07
N SER A 2 9.01 18.55 -8.27
CA SER A 2 8.33 17.79 -9.33
C SER A 2 6.83 17.71 -9.02
N LYS A 3 5.98 18.19 -9.93
CA LYS A 3 4.52 18.06 -9.81
C LYS A 3 4.16 16.58 -9.68
N ILE A 4 3.60 16.19 -8.53
CA ILE A 4 3.06 14.85 -8.33
C ILE A 4 1.88 14.69 -9.29
N LYS A 5 1.98 13.74 -10.22
CA LYS A 5 0.91 13.40 -11.16
C LYS A 5 0.08 12.27 -10.59
N PHE A 6 -1.23 12.51 -10.46
CA PHE A 6 -2.24 11.50 -10.17
C PHE A 6 -2.91 11.09 -11.47
N THR A 7 -3.22 9.81 -11.61
CA THR A 7 -3.95 9.31 -12.79
C THR A 7 -5.45 9.47 -12.61
N ASP A 8 -5.93 9.47 -11.36
CA ASP A 8 -7.32 9.70 -11.00
C ASP A 8 -7.47 11.05 -10.25
N PRO A 9 -8.27 12.01 -10.77
CA PRO A 9 -8.47 13.31 -10.12
C PRO A 9 -9.15 13.18 -8.75
N ASN A 10 -9.98 12.15 -8.51
CA ASN A 10 -10.60 11.93 -7.21
C ASN A 10 -9.57 11.50 -6.18
N VAL A 11 -8.57 10.71 -6.59
CA VAL A 11 -7.42 10.37 -5.72
C VAL A 11 -6.66 11.64 -5.36
N ALA A 12 -6.39 12.52 -6.33
CA ALA A 12 -5.73 13.80 -6.05
C ALA A 12 -6.50 14.65 -5.02
N GLU A 13 -7.83 14.67 -5.10
CA GLU A 13 -8.68 15.39 -4.15
C GLU A 13 -8.61 14.79 -2.74
N VAL A 14 -8.66 13.46 -2.62
CA VAL A 14 -8.48 12.78 -1.32
C VAL A 14 -7.13 13.13 -0.71
N PHE A 15 -6.06 13.11 -1.51
CA PHE A 15 -4.73 13.51 -1.04
C PHE A 15 -4.66 14.97 -0.60
N LYS A 16 -5.36 15.87 -1.30
CA LYS A 16 -5.43 17.29 -0.94
C LYS A 16 -6.08 17.51 0.43
N ASN A 17 -7.05 16.67 0.79
CA ASN A 17 -7.82 16.76 2.04
C ASN A 17 -7.12 16.09 3.25
N TYR A 18 -5.99 15.41 3.06
CA TYR A 18 -5.21 14.90 4.18
C TYR A 18 -4.47 16.02 4.93
N PRO A 19 -4.33 15.91 6.27
CA PRO A 19 -3.41 16.75 7.04
C PRO A 19 -1.99 16.69 6.45
N ASN A 20 -1.24 17.78 6.51
CA ASN A 20 0.05 17.91 5.82
C ASN A 20 1.02 16.74 6.14
N GLU A 21 1.22 16.42 7.42
CA GLU A 21 2.14 15.36 7.84
C GLU A 21 1.73 13.97 7.33
N ALA A 22 0.44 13.63 7.45
CA ALA A 22 -0.09 12.37 6.94
C ALA A 22 -0.02 12.33 5.41
N ARG A 23 -0.31 13.44 4.73
CA ARG A 23 -0.25 13.56 3.27
C ARG A 23 1.15 13.26 2.76
N GLU A 24 2.18 13.83 3.38
CA GLU A 24 3.58 13.59 2.97
C GLU A 24 3.95 12.11 3.09
N LYS A 25 3.59 11.46 4.19
CA LYS A 25 3.85 10.02 4.39
C LYS A 25 3.05 9.14 3.44
N LEU A 26 1.79 9.46 3.18
CA LEU A 26 0.96 8.73 2.22
C LEU A 26 1.48 8.90 0.78
N LEU A 27 2.01 10.06 0.43
CA LEU A 27 2.67 10.30 -0.86
C LEU A 27 3.97 9.50 -1.00
N GLU A 28 4.74 9.37 0.09
CA GLU A 28 5.92 8.51 0.13
C GLU A 28 5.53 7.03 -0.06
N LEU A 29 4.48 6.56 0.63
CA LEU A 29 3.93 5.21 0.43
C LEU A 29 3.46 4.99 -1.00
N ARG A 30 2.71 5.94 -1.58
CA ARG A 30 2.28 5.89 -2.97
C ARG A 30 3.48 5.70 -3.89
N LYS A 31 4.51 6.52 -3.74
CA LYS A 31 5.74 6.43 -4.52
C LYS A 31 6.41 5.06 -4.35
N LEU A 32 6.47 4.54 -3.11
CA LEU A 32 7.02 3.23 -2.83
C LEU A 32 6.23 2.11 -3.52
N ILE A 33 4.90 2.19 -3.55
CA ILE A 33 4.03 1.21 -4.22
C ILE A 33 4.31 1.18 -5.73
N PHE A 34 4.30 2.34 -6.40
CA PHE A 34 4.60 2.43 -7.83
C PHE A 34 6.03 1.98 -8.17
N ASN A 35 7.02 2.42 -7.39
CA ASN A 35 8.41 2.02 -7.59
C ASN A 35 8.60 0.50 -7.43
N THR A 36 7.89 -0.09 -6.47
CA THR A 36 7.94 -1.54 -6.22
C THR A 36 7.31 -2.30 -7.38
N ALA A 37 6.14 -1.87 -7.87
CA ALA A 37 5.50 -2.47 -9.04
C ALA A 37 6.40 -2.44 -10.28
N ASN A 38 7.00 -1.28 -10.57
CA ASN A 38 7.90 -1.11 -11.72
C ASN A 38 9.19 -1.95 -11.62
N SER A 39 9.55 -2.41 -10.42
CA SER A 39 10.74 -3.25 -10.21
C SER A 39 10.45 -4.75 -10.37
N ILE A 40 9.20 -5.15 -10.60
CA ILE A 40 8.78 -6.57 -10.59
C ILE A 40 8.17 -6.95 -11.93
N GLU A 41 8.82 -7.85 -12.63
CA GLU A 41 8.29 -8.44 -13.86
C GLU A 41 6.98 -9.20 -13.57
N GLY A 42 6.00 -9.01 -14.46
CA GLY A 42 4.68 -9.65 -14.36
C GLY A 42 3.66 -8.90 -13.49
N VAL A 43 4.04 -7.81 -12.81
CA VAL A 43 3.07 -6.93 -12.11
C VAL A 43 2.37 -5.99 -13.09
N GLY A 44 3.10 -5.48 -14.09
CA GLY A 44 2.57 -4.53 -15.06
C GLY A 44 2.26 -3.16 -14.47
N THR A 45 1.51 -2.35 -15.20
CA THR A 45 1.14 -1.00 -14.75
C THR A 45 0.05 -1.08 -13.68
N LEU A 46 0.24 -0.33 -12.58
CA LEU A 46 -0.78 -0.24 -11.55
C LEU A 46 -1.91 0.72 -11.97
N GLU A 47 -3.14 0.29 -11.74
CA GLU A 47 -4.29 1.19 -11.72
C GLU A 47 -4.38 1.86 -10.35
N GLU A 48 -4.47 3.18 -10.34
CA GLU A 48 -4.76 4.00 -9.15
C GLU A 48 -6.21 4.50 -9.23
N THR A 49 -6.99 4.19 -8.19
CA THR A 49 -8.41 4.54 -8.08
C THR A 49 -8.81 4.70 -6.60
N LEU A 50 -10.07 5.05 -6.34
CA LEU A 50 -10.64 5.04 -5.00
C LEU A 50 -11.49 3.78 -4.76
N LYS A 51 -11.27 3.13 -3.62
CA LYS A 51 -12.22 2.14 -3.07
C LYS A 51 -12.58 2.54 -1.66
N TRP A 52 -13.89 2.63 -1.39
CA TRP A 52 -14.41 3.11 -0.09
C TRP A 52 -13.89 4.51 0.29
N GLY A 53 -13.66 5.37 -0.70
CA GLY A 53 -13.06 6.71 -0.50
C GLY A 53 -11.55 6.70 -0.25
N GLN A 54 -10.88 5.56 -0.34
CA GLN A 54 -9.46 5.41 -0.03
C GLN A 54 -8.62 5.19 -1.29
N PRO A 55 -7.44 5.85 -1.41
CA PRO A 55 -6.48 5.57 -2.46
C PRO A 55 -6.12 4.09 -2.52
N SER A 56 -6.36 3.49 -3.68
CA SER A 56 -6.28 2.05 -3.93
C SER A 56 -5.46 1.77 -5.18
N TYR A 57 -4.58 0.78 -5.08
CA TYR A 57 -3.66 0.39 -6.14
C TYR A 57 -3.90 -1.07 -6.52
N LEU A 58 -4.17 -1.29 -7.80
CA LEU A 58 -4.58 -2.57 -8.34
C LEU A 58 -3.68 -2.97 -9.50
N THR A 59 -3.53 -4.29 -9.66
CA THR A 59 -2.90 -4.90 -10.82
C THR A 59 -3.97 -5.26 -11.84
N SER A 60 -4.80 -4.30 -12.27
CA SER A 60 -6.02 -4.58 -13.06
C SER A 60 -5.71 -5.26 -14.41
N GLU A 61 -4.59 -4.88 -15.03
CA GLU A 61 -4.13 -5.44 -16.30
C GLU A 61 -3.67 -6.90 -16.16
N THR A 62 -2.70 -7.16 -15.27
CA THR A 62 -2.04 -8.47 -15.13
C THR A 62 -2.78 -9.41 -14.17
N LYS A 63 -3.58 -8.85 -13.26
CA LYS A 63 -4.25 -9.53 -12.14
C LYS A 63 -3.25 -10.35 -11.31
N SER A 64 -2.02 -9.87 -11.22
CA SER A 64 -0.90 -10.56 -10.56
C SER A 64 -1.00 -10.53 -9.04
N GLY A 65 -1.68 -9.53 -8.49
CA GLY A 65 -1.64 -9.20 -7.07
C GLY A 65 -2.98 -8.89 -6.44
N SER A 66 -2.94 -8.73 -5.12
CA SER A 66 -4.06 -8.25 -4.30
C SER A 66 -4.06 -6.72 -4.24
N THR A 67 -5.24 -6.12 -4.11
CA THR A 67 -5.38 -4.66 -3.95
C THR A 67 -4.67 -4.17 -2.69
N ILE A 68 -3.86 -3.13 -2.83
CA ILE A 68 -3.27 -2.39 -1.72
C ILE A 68 -4.03 -1.08 -1.58
N ARG A 69 -4.46 -0.71 -0.39
CA ARG A 69 -5.02 0.61 -0.11
C ARG A 69 -4.17 1.33 0.91
N ILE A 70 -4.17 2.64 0.88
CA ILE A 70 -3.52 3.46 1.90
C ILE A 70 -4.48 4.54 2.36
N ASP A 71 -4.47 4.83 3.65
CA ASP A 71 -5.30 5.90 4.20
C ASP A 71 -4.74 6.38 5.55
N LYS A 72 -5.22 7.54 6.01
CA LYS A 72 -5.10 7.90 7.43
C LYS A 72 -5.94 6.96 8.29
N VAL A 73 -5.58 6.80 9.56
CA VAL A 73 -6.42 6.07 10.51
C VAL A 73 -7.44 7.07 11.11
N PRO A 74 -8.76 6.93 10.89
CA PRO A 74 -9.73 7.96 11.26
C PRO A 74 -9.70 8.38 12.74
N SER A 75 -9.38 7.45 13.63
CA SER A 75 -9.34 7.68 15.09
C SER A 75 -7.93 7.98 15.63
N LYS A 76 -6.92 8.10 14.78
CA LYS A 76 -5.51 8.29 15.19
C LYS A 76 -4.81 9.24 14.21
N GLU A 77 -4.77 10.54 14.53
CA GLU A 77 -4.22 11.59 13.67
C GLU A 77 -2.74 11.38 13.33
N ASP A 78 -1.97 10.85 14.27
CA ASP A 78 -0.55 10.54 14.10
C ASP A 78 -0.30 9.21 13.35
N LYS A 79 -1.34 8.53 12.85
CA LYS A 79 -1.22 7.21 12.24
C LYS A 79 -1.80 7.16 10.83
N TYR A 80 -1.12 6.41 10.00
CA TYR A 80 -1.56 6.04 8.66
C TYR A 80 -1.33 4.54 8.46
N ALA A 81 -2.01 3.97 7.46
CA ALA A 81 -2.03 2.54 7.30
C ALA A 81 -1.98 2.11 5.85
N LEU A 82 -1.40 0.93 5.65
CA LEU A 82 -1.58 0.12 4.44
C LEU A 82 -2.62 -0.95 4.74
N TYR A 83 -3.66 -1.02 3.92
CA TYR A 83 -4.71 -2.02 4.02
C TYR A 83 -4.56 -3.06 2.91
N PHE A 84 -4.77 -4.30 3.29
CA PHE A 84 -4.69 -5.47 2.42
C PHE A 84 -6.03 -6.22 2.45
N HIS A 85 -6.22 -7.11 1.48
CA HIS A 85 -7.41 -7.92 1.41
C HIS A 85 -7.44 -8.96 2.55
N CYS A 86 -8.45 -8.91 3.42
CA CYS A 86 -8.53 -9.71 4.65
C CYS A 86 -8.62 -11.23 4.42
N GLN A 87 -9.11 -11.67 3.26
CA GLN A 87 -9.16 -13.11 2.91
C GLN A 87 -7.83 -13.67 2.38
N THR A 88 -6.77 -12.86 2.36
CA THR A 88 -5.43 -13.32 1.98
C THR A 88 -4.61 -13.65 3.22
N ASN A 89 -3.59 -14.48 3.07
CA ASN A 89 -2.60 -14.75 4.12
C ASN A 89 -1.49 -13.69 4.19
N LEU A 90 -1.63 -12.55 3.50
CA LEU A 90 -0.60 -11.51 3.44
C LEU A 90 -0.21 -11.01 4.83
N ILE A 91 -1.18 -10.63 5.66
CA ILE A 91 -0.89 -10.13 7.02
C ILE A 91 -0.20 -11.19 7.88
N SER A 92 -0.64 -12.46 7.80
CA SER A 92 0.02 -13.54 8.53
C SER A 92 1.48 -13.69 8.10
N THR A 93 1.74 -13.71 6.79
CA THR A 93 3.10 -13.75 6.24
C THR A 93 3.95 -12.55 6.68
N PHE A 94 3.37 -11.34 6.72
CA PHE A 94 4.10 -10.16 7.18
C PHE A 94 4.43 -10.22 8.67
N LYS A 95 3.54 -10.78 9.50
CA LYS A 95 3.79 -11.01 10.93
C LYS A 95 4.92 -12.01 11.14
N GLU A 96 5.03 -13.04 10.30
CA GLU A 96 6.13 -14.02 10.36
C GLU A 96 7.47 -13.40 9.94
N LEU A 97 7.49 -12.61 8.86
CA LEU A 97 8.71 -11.96 8.37
C LEU A 97 9.17 -10.81 9.29
N PHE A 98 8.23 -10.07 9.85
CA PHE A 98 8.49 -8.80 10.53
C PHE A 98 7.74 -8.66 11.87
N PRO A 99 7.86 -9.61 12.81
CA PRO A 99 7.01 -9.70 14.01
C PRO A 99 7.11 -8.50 14.95
N LYS A 100 8.23 -7.77 14.93
CA LYS A 100 8.51 -6.63 15.82
C LYS A 100 8.70 -5.31 15.08
N LYS A 101 8.48 -5.26 13.76
CA LYS A 101 8.71 -4.05 12.96
C LYS A 101 7.45 -3.22 12.72
N PHE A 102 6.30 -3.87 12.67
CA PHE A 102 5.04 -3.25 12.30
C PHE A 102 3.98 -3.42 13.39
N GLU A 103 3.16 -2.39 13.57
CA GLU A 103 1.91 -2.50 14.30
C GLU A 103 0.85 -3.04 13.34
N PHE A 104 0.32 -4.24 13.60
CA PHE A 104 -0.71 -4.84 12.77
C PHE A 104 -2.08 -4.67 13.42
N GLU A 105 -3.09 -4.27 12.65
CA GLU A 105 -4.48 -4.27 13.11
C GLU A 105 -5.21 -5.49 12.54
N GLY A 106 -5.49 -6.46 13.42
CA GLY A 106 -6.15 -7.71 13.07
C GLY A 106 -5.42 -8.42 11.93
N ASN A 107 -6.16 -8.72 10.87
CA ASN A 107 -5.66 -9.36 9.65
C ASN A 107 -5.87 -8.48 8.40
N ARG A 108 -5.92 -7.15 8.57
CA ARG A 108 -6.27 -6.24 7.45
C ARG A 108 -5.29 -5.11 7.19
N SER A 109 -4.47 -4.68 8.15
CA SER A 109 -3.59 -3.52 7.93
C SER A 109 -2.28 -3.54 8.71
N ILE A 110 -1.32 -2.79 8.16
CA ILE A 110 -0.08 -2.35 8.80
C ILE A 110 -0.25 -0.88 9.16
N HIS A 111 -0.04 -0.53 10.42
CA HIS A 111 -0.10 0.83 10.94
C HIS A 111 1.31 1.40 11.14
N LEU A 112 1.47 2.68 10.80
CA LEU A 112 2.72 3.42 10.87
C LEU A 112 2.46 4.78 11.50
N ASN A 113 3.47 5.35 12.16
CA ASN A 113 3.40 6.68 12.77
C ASN A 113 3.96 7.74 11.82
N VAL A 114 3.31 8.90 11.73
CA VAL A 114 3.77 10.03 10.91
C VAL A 114 5.08 10.62 11.42
N LYS A 115 5.40 10.46 12.71
CA LYS A 115 6.65 10.96 13.31
C LYS A 115 7.84 10.00 13.12
N ASP A 116 7.55 8.75 12.80
CA ASP A 116 8.59 7.73 12.62
C ASP A 116 9.12 7.70 11.17
N PRO A 117 10.39 7.28 10.97
CA PRO A 117 10.91 7.03 9.63
C PRO A 117 10.14 5.87 8.98
N ILE A 118 9.87 5.98 7.67
CA ILE A 118 9.20 4.91 6.94
C ILE A 118 10.18 3.73 6.77
N PRO A 119 9.84 2.51 7.21
CA PRO A 119 10.66 1.31 7.03
C PRO A 119 10.56 0.83 5.58
N ASN A 120 11.19 1.58 4.67
CA ASN A 120 11.08 1.43 3.22
C ASN A 120 11.49 0.02 2.75
N LYS A 121 12.50 -0.61 3.37
CA LYS A 121 13.00 -1.93 2.98
C LYS A 121 11.95 -3.01 3.26
N GLU A 122 11.42 -3.03 4.47
CA GLU A 122 10.42 -4.00 4.93
C GLU A 122 9.08 -3.79 4.22
N LEU A 123 8.65 -2.54 4.04
CA LEU A 123 7.43 -2.23 3.28
C LEU A 123 7.54 -2.63 1.82
N LYS A 124 8.72 -2.45 1.19
CA LYS A 124 8.94 -2.92 -0.18
C LYS A 124 8.69 -4.42 -0.30
N VAL A 125 9.12 -5.22 0.69
CA VAL A 125 8.85 -6.67 0.72
C VAL A 125 7.35 -6.94 0.85
N CYS A 126 6.65 -6.28 1.79
CA CYS A 126 5.20 -6.44 1.97
C CYS A 126 4.41 -6.07 0.70
N ILE A 127 4.75 -4.94 0.08
CA ILE A 127 4.14 -4.47 -1.17
C ILE A 127 4.42 -5.46 -2.30
N SER A 128 5.66 -5.94 -2.44
CA SER A 128 6.04 -6.91 -3.47
C SER A 128 5.20 -8.19 -3.37
N LEU A 129 5.04 -8.71 -2.15
CA LEU A 129 4.23 -9.91 -1.89
C LEU A 129 2.75 -9.68 -2.19
N ALA A 130 2.21 -8.50 -1.86
CA ALA A 130 0.83 -8.15 -2.19
C ALA A 130 0.62 -8.04 -3.71
N LEU A 131 1.52 -7.36 -4.42
CA LEU A 131 1.42 -7.15 -5.88
C LEU A 131 1.69 -8.42 -6.71
N THR A 132 2.31 -9.44 -6.12
CA THR A 132 2.58 -10.74 -6.77
C THR A 132 1.74 -11.89 -6.20
N TYR A 133 0.77 -11.59 -5.34
CA TYR A 133 0.00 -12.59 -4.59
C TYR A 133 -0.58 -13.72 -5.46
N HIS A 134 -1.31 -13.37 -6.52
CA HIS A 134 -1.93 -14.34 -7.43
C HIS A 134 -0.92 -14.98 -8.38
N LEU A 135 0.11 -14.24 -8.80
CA LEU A 135 1.20 -14.76 -9.63
C LEU A 135 1.94 -15.89 -8.89
N ASN A 136 2.29 -15.69 -7.63
CA ASN A 136 2.93 -16.70 -6.79
C ASN A 136 2.01 -17.89 -6.51
N LYS A 137 0.70 -17.66 -6.38
CA LYS A 137 -0.28 -18.74 -6.21
C LYS A 137 -0.41 -19.60 -7.46
N LYS A 138 -0.33 -19.00 -8.66
CA LYS A 138 -0.33 -19.73 -9.94
C LYS A 138 0.94 -20.57 -10.11
N ARG A 139 2.12 -20.03 -9.74
CA ARG A 139 3.41 -20.75 -9.86
C ARG A 139 3.57 -21.94 -8.91
N LYS A 140 2.80 -21.98 -7.82
CA LYS A 140 2.79 -23.07 -6.83
C LYS A 140 1.78 -24.18 -7.15
N ARG A 141 0.98 -24.01 -8.21
CA ARG A 141 0.09 -25.04 -8.75
C ARG A 141 0.78 -25.76 -9.89
#